data_AF-A0A1B3NCW9-F1
#
_entry.id   AF-A0A1B3NCW9-F1
#
_cell.length_a   1.000
_cell.length_b   1.000
_cell.length_c   1.000
_cell.angle_alpha   90.00
_cell.angle_beta   90.00
_cell.angle_gamma   90.00
#
_symmetry.space_group_name_H-M   'P 1'
#
loop_
_entity.id
_entity.type
_entity.pdbx_description
1 polymer ?
#
loop_
_entity_poly.entity_id
_entity_poly.type
_entity_poly.pdbx_seq_one_letter_code
_entity_poly.pdbx_strand_id
1 'polypeptide(L)'
;MDVLRDVAAGKLVPASFQRPYVWRGPDVEAFWTSITKEWPIGSILIWEPDASVDVSRVGRTRLGPIEPAGEPKGIILDGQNRLATFAWSLRMPGDPMPDLSLLSEAEREVWGSKQLFVFDTHERRARFAHEDEVMGEHLIVPAGIVHDSTKLWPFIRKREKQIDISDEAITWLDHFGKAVRSAQCTTTILDRASPADALDAFRHIARVGVPMSEQDFADAMAWALEDAPAAPSL
;
A
#
# COMPACT_ATOMS: atom_id res chain seq x y z
N MET A 1 11.50 -10.24 -6.68
CA MET A 1 11.04 -9.65 -5.41
C MET A 1 9.55 -9.40 -5.55
N ASP A 2 8.74 -9.77 -4.55
CA ASP A 2 7.30 -9.50 -4.54
C ASP A 2 7.07 -8.27 -3.67
N VAL A 3 6.89 -7.12 -4.33
CA VAL A 3 6.79 -5.81 -3.65
C VAL A 3 5.61 -5.76 -2.67
N LEU A 4 4.48 -6.38 -3.00
CA LEU A 4 3.31 -6.38 -2.12
C LEU A 4 3.58 -7.19 -0.85
N ARG A 5 4.31 -8.31 -0.98
CA ARG A 5 4.76 -9.09 0.18
C ARG A 5 5.73 -8.31 1.07
N ASP A 6 6.64 -7.55 0.48
CA ASP A 6 7.58 -6.74 1.25
C ASP A 6 6.90 -5.55 1.94
N VAL A 7 5.87 -4.96 1.31
CA VAL A 7 4.97 -3.99 1.97
C VAL A 7 4.25 -4.63 3.16
N ALA A 8 3.61 -5.78 2.97
CA ALA A 8 2.87 -6.48 4.03
C ALA A 8 3.76 -6.86 5.23
N ALA A 9 5.05 -7.08 4.99
CA ALA A 9 6.03 -7.42 6.01
C ALA A 9 6.79 -6.20 6.58
N GLY A 10 6.38 -4.97 6.27
CA GLY A 10 6.96 -3.76 6.84
C GLY A 10 8.41 -3.51 6.43
N LYS A 11 8.80 -3.95 5.22
CA LYS A 11 10.20 -3.88 4.74
C LYS A 11 10.48 -2.70 3.82
N LEU A 12 9.46 -1.94 3.45
CA LEU A 12 9.54 -0.80 2.55
C LEU A 12 8.90 0.42 3.20
N VAL A 13 9.52 1.58 3.02
CA VAL A 13 9.02 2.87 3.53
C VAL A 13 8.94 3.89 2.40
N PRO A 14 7.96 4.81 2.38
CA PRO A 14 7.99 5.95 1.47
C PRO A 14 9.20 6.83 1.73
N ALA A 15 9.73 7.48 0.71
CA ALA A 15 10.71 8.54 0.92
C ALA A 15 10.10 9.67 1.78
N SER A 16 10.91 10.25 2.68
CA SER A 16 10.49 11.33 3.58
C SER A 16 9.94 12.54 2.81
N PHE A 17 10.56 12.84 1.66
CA PHE A 17 10.23 13.97 0.77
C PHE A 17 9.00 13.79 -0.12
N GLN A 18 8.37 12.62 -0.14
CA GLN A 18 7.18 12.43 -0.96
C GLN A 18 5.98 13.21 -0.44
N ARG A 19 4.96 13.36 -1.28
CA ARG A 19 3.70 13.99 -0.87
C ARG A 19 2.93 13.14 0.13
N PRO A 20 2.05 13.74 0.94
CA PRO A 20 1.06 12.98 1.70
C PRO A 20 0.24 12.07 0.76
N TYR A 21 -0.39 11.04 1.31
CA TYR A 21 -1.33 10.24 0.55
C TYR A 21 -2.49 11.14 0.05
N VAL A 22 -2.94 10.95 -1.19
CA VAL A 22 -3.94 11.83 -1.83
C VAL A 22 -5.12 11.09 -2.48
N TRP A 23 -5.09 9.76 -2.52
CA TRP A 23 -6.17 8.99 -3.13
C TRP A 23 -7.46 9.07 -2.31
N ARG A 24 -8.58 9.16 -3.01
CA ARG A 24 -9.94 9.15 -2.45
C ARG A 24 -10.57 7.77 -2.64
N GLY A 25 -11.75 7.54 -2.05
CA GLY A 25 -12.47 6.27 -2.15
C GLY A 25 -12.58 5.71 -3.57
N PRO A 26 -12.96 6.51 -4.58
CA PRO A 26 -13.00 6.06 -5.99
C PRO A 26 -11.65 5.61 -6.54
N ASP A 27 -10.54 6.25 -6.15
CA ASP A 27 -9.20 5.85 -6.61
C ASP A 27 -8.81 4.47 -6.02
N VAL A 28 -9.18 4.24 -4.76
CA VAL A 28 -8.97 2.95 -4.07
C VAL A 28 -9.77 1.84 -4.76
N GLU A 29 -11.05 2.07 -5.05
CA GLU A 29 -11.90 1.09 -5.75
C GLU A 29 -11.41 0.82 -7.17
N ALA A 30 -10.95 1.85 -7.89
CA ALA A 30 -10.37 1.71 -9.22
C ALA A 30 -9.08 0.90 -9.21
N PHE A 31 -8.20 1.13 -8.22
CA PHE A 31 -6.98 0.34 -8.03
C PHE A 31 -7.29 -1.14 -7.81
N TRP A 32 -8.22 -1.43 -6.92
CA TRP A 32 -8.62 -2.82 -6.65
C TRP A 32 -9.37 -3.45 -7.82
N THR A 33 -10.11 -2.66 -8.61
CA THR A 33 -10.69 -3.12 -9.89
C THR A 33 -9.62 -3.53 -10.89
N SER A 34 -8.51 -2.78 -10.98
CA SER A 34 -7.38 -3.18 -11.83
C SER A 34 -6.76 -4.49 -11.35
N ILE A 35 -6.58 -4.67 -10.04
CA ILE A 35 -6.07 -5.94 -9.49
C ILE A 35 -7.02 -7.09 -9.79
N THR A 36 -8.32 -6.96 -9.50
CA THR A 36 -9.29 -8.05 -9.67
C THR A 36 -9.46 -8.47 -11.14
N LYS A 37 -9.23 -7.54 -12.07
CA LYS A 37 -9.24 -7.78 -13.52
C LYS A 37 -7.86 -8.15 -14.09
N GLU A 38 -6.85 -8.30 -13.24
CA GLU A 38 -5.46 -8.60 -13.61
C GLU A 38 -4.86 -7.57 -14.59
N TRP A 39 -5.35 -6.33 -14.55
CA TRP A 39 -4.78 -5.24 -15.32
C TRP A 39 -3.46 -4.77 -14.70
N PRO A 40 -2.50 -4.28 -15.52
CA PRO A 40 -1.28 -3.68 -15.00
C PRO A 40 -1.59 -2.53 -14.03
N ILE A 41 -1.04 -2.60 -12.82
CA ILE A 41 -1.18 -1.54 -11.81
C ILE A 41 -0.06 -0.50 -11.90
N GLY A 42 0.71 -0.50 -13.01
CA GLY A 42 1.80 0.44 -13.31
C GLY A 42 3.16 0.00 -12.80
N SER A 43 4.12 0.93 -12.79
CA SER A 43 5.49 0.72 -12.30
C SER A 43 5.65 1.13 -10.84
N ILE A 44 6.52 0.45 -10.10
CA ILE A 44 6.96 0.83 -8.76
C ILE A 44 8.47 1.06 -8.83
N LEU A 45 8.94 2.20 -8.31
CA LEU A 45 10.36 2.49 -8.20
C LEU A 45 10.78 2.39 -6.73
N ILE A 46 11.77 1.54 -6.45
CA ILE A 46 12.33 1.33 -5.12
C ILE A 46 13.81 1.68 -5.16
N TRP A 47 14.27 2.37 -4.15
CA TRP A 47 15.69 2.58 -3.87
C TRP A 47 16.10 1.71 -2.70
N GLU A 48 17.05 0.81 -2.94
CA GLU A 48 17.71 0.04 -1.88
C GLU A 48 19.07 0.69 -1.66
N PRO A 49 19.21 1.55 -0.64
CA PRO A 49 20.45 2.27 -0.43
C PRO A 49 21.58 1.32 -0.01
N ASP A 50 22.82 1.77 -0.16
CA ASP A 50 23.95 1.08 0.43
C ASP A 50 23.87 1.10 1.98
N ALA A 51 24.66 0.23 2.61
CA ALA A 51 24.67 0.06 4.07
C ALA A 51 25.19 1.28 4.84
N SER A 52 25.69 2.33 4.17
CA SER A 52 26.15 3.57 4.81
C SER A 52 25.03 4.58 5.01
N VAL A 53 23.88 4.40 4.35
CA VAL A 53 22.71 5.28 4.49
C VAL A 53 21.80 4.78 5.59
N ASP A 54 21.58 5.63 6.58
CA ASP A 54 20.56 5.40 7.62
C ASP A 54 19.16 5.60 7.02
N VAL A 55 18.48 4.49 6.69
CA VAL A 55 17.14 4.49 6.08
C VAL A 55 16.12 5.23 6.94
N SER A 56 16.28 5.22 8.26
CA SER A 56 15.35 5.91 9.18
C SER A 56 15.38 7.44 9.01
N ARG A 57 16.46 7.98 8.43
CA ARG A 57 16.60 9.42 8.13
C ARG A 57 16.05 9.82 6.79
N VAL A 58 15.85 8.89 5.86
CA VAL A 58 15.43 9.22 4.49
C VAL A 58 14.08 8.62 4.12
N GLY A 59 13.58 7.70 4.95
CA GLY A 59 12.25 7.12 4.88
C GLY A 59 11.27 7.76 5.85
N ARG A 60 9.97 7.63 5.55
CA ARG A 60 8.91 7.89 6.52
C ARG A 60 8.84 6.76 7.55
N THR A 61 8.22 7.08 8.68
CA THR A 61 7.99 6.14 9.78
C THR A 61 6.90 5.10 9.52
N ARG A 62 6.16 5.21 8.41
CA ARG A 62 5.07 4.27 8.05
C ARG A 62 4.75 4.26 6.56
N LEU A 63 4.13 3.16 6.11
CA LEU A 63 3.43 3.03 4.84
C LEU A 63 1.96 2.66 5.09
N GLY A 64 1.05 3.61 4.92
CA GLY A 64 -0.33 3.41 5.36
C GLY A 64 -0.36 3.06 6.85
N PRO A 65 -1.04 1.99 7.29
CA PRO A 65 -1.09 1.62 8.70
C PRO A 65 0.10 0.78 9.17
N ILE A 66 1.05 0.47 8.28
CA ILE A 66 2.16 -0.44 8.57
C ILE A 66 3.38 0.36 8.98
N GLU A 67 3.89 0.09 10.17
CA GLU A 67 5.20 0.54 10.63
C GLU A 67 6.29 -0.44 10.19
N PRO A 68 7.54 0.03 10.01
CA PRO A 68 8.66 -0.82 9.67
C PRO A 68 8.90 -1.96 10.67
N ALA A 69 9.11 -3.16 10.16
CA ALA A 69 9.52 -4.31 10.96
C ALA A 69 11.05 -4.38 11.05
N GLY A 70 11.63 -3.50 11.87
CA GLY A 70 13.08 -3.32 11.98
C GLY A 70 13.61 -2.32 10.94
N GLU A 71 14.82 -2.55 10.44
CA GLU A 71 15.43 -1.69 9.42
C GLU A 71 14.79 -1.97 8.05
N PRO A 72 14.13 -0.98 7.41
CA PRO A 72 13.56 -1.17 6.09
C PRO A 72 14.66 -1.46 5.07
N LYS A 73 14.37 -2.35 4.12
CA LYS A 73 15.29 -2.74 3.06
C LYS A 73 15.43 -1.68 1.97
N GLY A 74 14.37 -0.89 1.80
CA GLY A 74 14.23 -0.02 0.65
C GLY A 74 13.20 1.07 0.84
N ILE A 75 13.37 2.10 0.03
CA ILE A 75 12.62 3.33 0.05
C ILE A 75 11.80 3.42 -1.24
N ILE A 76 10.50 3.59 -1.11
CA ILE A 76 9.58 3.74 -2.24
C ILE A 76 9.78 5.14 -2.80
N LEU A 77 10.23 5.22 -4.06
CA LEU A 77 10.42 6.46 -4.81
C LEU A 77 9.23 6.78 -5.73
N ASP A 78 8.50 5.77 -6.21
CA ASP A 78 7.24 5.95 -6.94
C ASP A 78 6.26 4.81 -6.66
N GLY A 79 4.96 5.10 -6.77
CA GLY A 79 3.89 4.15 -6.51
C GLY A 79 3.38 4.13 -5.07
N GLN A 80 3.75 5.14 -4.26
CA GLN A 80 3.38 5.25 -2.85
C GLN A 80 1.87 5.10 -2.60
N ASN A 81 1.00 5.80 -3.33
CA ASN A 81 -0.45 5.71 -3.10
C ASN A 81 -1.00 4.30 -3.37
N ARG A 82 -0.46 3.59 -4.37
CA ARG A 82 -0.84 2.20 -4.68
C ARG A 82 -0.45 1.28 -3.53
N LEU A 83 0.82 1.36 -3.10
CA LEU A 83 1.34 0.51 -2.03
C LEU A 83 0.73 0.83 -0.66
N ALA A 84 0.48 2.11 -0.35
CA ALA A 84 -0.22 2.53 0.85
C ALA A 84 -1.68 2.05 0.86
N THR A 85 -2.38 2.13 -0.27
CA THR A 85 -3.75 1.61 -0.43
C THR A 85 -3.80 0.11 -0.20
N PHE A 86 -2.84 -0.63 -0.77
CA PHE A 86 -2.69 -2.05 -0.51
C PHE A 86 -2.47 -2.32 0.99
N ALA A 87 -1.51 -1.62 1.62
CA ALA A 87 -1.22 -1.74 3.05
C ALA A 87 -2.45 -1.45 3.93
N TRP A 88 -3.22 -0.41 3.63
CA TRP A 88 -4.47 -0.08 4.32
C TRP A 88 -5.52 -1.19 4.22
N SER A 89 -5.60 -1.85 3.07
CA SER A 89 -6.56 -2.93 2.81
C SER A 89 -6.21 -4.24 3.54
N LEU A 90 -4.97 -4.40 4.02
CA LEU A 90 -4.55 -5.56 4.82
C LEU A 90 -5.07 -5.52 6.25
N ARG A 91 -5.59 -4.38 6.73
CA ARG A 91 -6.06 -4.24 8.10
C ARG A 91 -7.23 -5.17 8.39
N MET A 92 -7.18 -5.80 9.55
CA MET A 92 -8.26 -6.60 10.07
C MET A 92 -9.33 -5.70 10.71
N PRO A 93 -10.61 -6.07 10.62
CA PRO A 93 -11.65 -5.43 11.42
C PRO A 93 -11.28 -5.48 12.91
N GLY A 94 -11.28 -4.32 13.56
CA GLY A 94 -10.93 -4.18 14.98
C GLY A 94 -9.46 -3.89 15.26
N ASP A 95 -8.58 -3.91 14.25
CA ASP A 95 -7.21 -3.41 14.42
C ASP A 95 -7.24 -1.95 14.90
N PRO A 96 -6.33 -1.54 15.80
CA PRO A 96 -6.24 -0.14 16.18
C PRO A 96 -5.98 0.74 14.95
N MET A 97 -6.57 1.93 14.94
CA MET A 97 -6.18 2.94 13.96
C MET A 97 -4.81 3.51 14.34
N PRO A 98 -3.94 3.80 13.37
CA PRO A 98 -2.78 4.65 13.61
C PRO A 98 -3.22 5.99 14.18
N ASP A 99 -2.31 6.68 14.87
CA ASP A 99 -2.58 8.03 15.36
C ASP A 99 -3.07 8.93 14.22
N LEU A 100 -4.29 9.46 14.37
CA LEU A 100 -4.96 10.29 13.39
C LEU A 100 -4.19 11.59 13.09
N SER A 101 -3.34 12.03 14.03
CA SER A 101 -2.45 13.18 13.84
C SER A 101 -1.37 12.91 12.77
N LEU A 102 -0.98 11.65 12.59
CA LEU A 102 0.02 11.20 11.60
C LEU A 102 -0.58 10.92 10.22
N LEU A 103 -1.90 10.96 10.10
CA LEU A 103 -2.60 10.70 8.84
C LEU A 103 -2.67 11.98 7.99
N SER A 104 -2.57 11.81 6.68
CA SER A 104 -2.97 12.87 5.75
C SER A 104 -4.48 13.12 5.80
N GLU A 105 -4.93 14.25 5.27
CA GLU A 105 -6.36 14.54 5.15
C GLU A 105 -7.09 13.45 4.35
N ALA A 106 -6.51 13.02 3.22
CA ALA A 106 -7.10 11.96 2.40
C ALA A 106 -7.13 10.61 3.12
N GLU A 107 -6.09 10.27 3.91
CA GLU A 107 -6.12 9.04 4.71
C GLU A 107 -7.23 9.06 5.77
N ARG A 108 -7.41 10.19 6.47
CA ARG A 108 -8.49 10.32 7.45
C ARG A 108 -9.86 10.19 6.81
N GLU A 109 -10.06 10.82 5.65
CA GLU A 109 -11.34 10.76 4.94
C GLU A 109 -11.66 9.34 4.46
N VAL A 110 -10.69 8.67 3.82
CA VAL A 110 -10.90 7.35 3.21
C VAL A 110 -10.90 6.24 4.27
N TRP A 111 -9.87 6.19 5.11
CA TRP A 111 -9.58 5.06 6.00
C TRP A 111 -9.96 5.31 7.46
N GLY A 112 -10.18 6.58 7.83
CA GLY A 112 -10.64 6.96 9.17
C GLY A 112 -12.16 6.91 9.36
N SER A 113 -12.91 6.58 8.31
CA SER A 113 -14.35 6.38 8.40
C SER A 113 -14.70 5.10 9.17
N LYS A 114 -15.96 4.93 9.58
CA LYS A 114 -16.45 3.67 10.18
C LYS A 114 -16.68 2.56 9.14
N GLN A 115 -16.39 2.82 7.87
CA GLN A 115 -16.57 1.83 6.81
C GLN A 115 -15.37 0.89 6.77
N LEU A 116 -15.65 -0.37 6.47
CA LEU A 116 -14.65 -1.39 6.19
C LEU A 116 -14.41 -1.40 4.68
N PHE A 117 -13.15 -1.60 4.28
CA PHE A 117 -12.86 -1.95 2.90
C PHE A 117 -13.09 -3.45 2.71
N VAL A 118 -13.96 -3.81 1.76
CA VAL A 118 -14.53 -5.15 1.64
C VAL A 118 -14.49 -5.65 0.20
N PHE A 119 -14.54 -6.97 0.05
CA PHE A 119 -14.83 -7.66 -1.19
C PHE A 119 -16.28 -8.14 -1.17
N ASP A 120 -17.08 -7.56 -2.06
CA ASP A 120 -18.49 -7.89 -2.24
C ASP A 120 -18.61 -8.96 -3.32
N THR A 121 -18.95 -10.19 -2.94
CA THR A 121 -19.01 -11.30 -3.90
C THR A 121 -20.25 -11.26 -4.79
N HIS A 122 -21.28 -10.52 -4.38
CA HIS A 122 -22.50 -10.34 -5.15
C HIS A 122 -22.27 -9.28 -6.24
N GLU A 123 -21.72 -8.13 -5.88
CA GLU A 123 -21.36 -7.07 -6.84
C GLU A 123 -20.05 -7.36 -7.60
N ARG A 124 -19.29 -8.36 -7.16
CA ARG A 124 -18.00 -8.79 -7.74
C ARG A 124 -16.99 -7.66 -7.83
N ARG A 125 -16.91 -6.84 -6.78
CA ARG A 125 -15.97 -5.72 -6.68
C ARG A 125 -15.47 -5.49 -5.25
N ALA A 126 -14.40 -4.72 -5.15
CA ALA A 126 -13.97 -4.16 -3.89
C ALA A 126 -14.63 -2.79 -3.68
N ARG A 127 -15.10 -2.51 -2.46
CA ARG A 127 -15.75 -1.24 -2.11
C ARG A 127 -15.63 -0.94 -0.63
N PHE A 128 -16.01 0.26 -0.22
CA PHE A 128 -16.26 0.55 1.19
C PHE A 128 -17.70 0.14 1.57
N ALA A 129 -17.86 -0.44 2.76
CA ALA A 129 -19.15 -0.88 3.29
C ALA A 129 -19.22 -0.72 4.80
N HIS A 130 -20.43 -0.51 5.33
CA HIS A 130 -20.67 -0.52 6.77
C HIS A 130 -20.78 -1.96 7.33
N GLU A 131 -20.61 -2.10 8.65
CA GLU A 131 -20.61 -3.41 9.30
C GLU A 131 -21.97 -4.15 9.17
N ASP A 132 -23.08 -3.42 9.13
CA ASP A 132 -24.41 -3.98 8.89
C ASP A 132 -24.55 -4.56 7.48
N GLU A 133 -23.95 -3.92 6.47
CA GLU A 133 -23.88 -4.49 5.11
C GLU A 133 -23.05 -5.78 5.10
N VAL A 134 -21.91 -5.81 5.78
CA VAL A 134 -21.06 -7.01 5.91
C VAL A 134 -21.82 -8.18 6.54
N MET A 135 -22.73 -7.87 7.46
CA MET A 135 -23.57 -8.85 8.15
C MET A 135 -24.90 -9.14 7.44
N GLY A 136 -25.14 -8.54 6.27
CA GLY A 136 -26.38 -8.63 5.48
C GLY A 136 -26.63 -9.99 4.81
N GLU A 137 -27.37 -10.00 3.71
CA GLU A 137 -27.82 -11.24 3.05
C GLU A 137 -26.78 -11.87 2.11
N HIS A 138 -25.78 -11.09 1.68
CA HIS A 138 -24.74 -11.55 0.77
C HIS A 138 -23.41 -11.78 1.48
N LEU A 139 -22.55 -12.61 0.88
CA LEU A 139 -21.19 -12.76 1.36
C LEU A 139 -20.38 -11.52 0.99
N ILE A 140 -20.11 -10.70 2.00
CA ILE A 140 -19.21 -9.55 1.92
C ILE A 140 -18.09 -9.81 2.92
N VAL A 141 -16.85 -9.76 2.45
CA VAL A 141 -15.69 -10.15 3.27
C VAL A 141 -14.75 -8.95 3.41
N PRO A 142 -14.44 -8.51 4.65
CA PRO A 142 -13.40 -7.49 4.88
C PRO A 142 -12.07 -7.87 4.24
N ALA A 143 -11.41 -6.90 3.61
CA ALA A 143 -10.23 -7.16 2.79
C ALA A 143 -9.10 -7.84 3.56
N GLY A 144 -8.78 -7.38 4.78
CA GLY A 144 -7.77 -8.02 5.63
C GLY A 144 -8.05 -9.51 5.90
N ILE A 145 -9.33 -9.90 6.03
CA ILE A 145 -9.72 -11.31 6.24
C ILE A 145 -9.41 -12.14 4.98
N VAL A 146 -9.62 -11.59 3.79
CA VAL A 146 -9.33 -12.30 2.52
C VAL A 146 -7.85 -12.59 2.35
N HIS A 147 -6.97 -11.72 2.89
CA HIS A 147 -5.52 -11.91 2.82
C HIS A 147 -4.99 -12.95 3.83
N ASP A 148 -5.76 -13.28 4.87
CA ASP A 148 -5.39 -14.29 5.88
C ASP A 148 -6.25 -15.54 5.75
N SER A 149 -5.72 -16.58 5.10
CA SER A 149 -6.43 -17.85 4.90
C SER A 149 -6.81 -18.55 6.21
N THR A 150 -6.13 -18.25 7.32
CA THR A 150 -6.46 -18.77 8.65
C THR A 150 -7.72 -18.11 9.24
N LYS A 151 -8.07 -16.91 8.74
CA LYS A 151 -9.25 -16.13 9.16
C LYS A 151 -10.40 -16.22 8.17
N LEU A 152 -10.09 -16.34 6.87
CA LEU A 152 -11.07 -16.42 5.80
C LEU A 152 -12.06 -17.59 5.98
N TRP A 153 -11.55 -18.82 6.14
CA TRP A 153 -12.41 -19.99 6.25
C TRP A 153 -13.29 -19.99 7.50
N PRO A 154 -12.77 -19.63 8.71
CA PRO A 154 -13.64 -19.41 9.86
C PRO A 154 -14.72 -18.34 9.65
N PHE A 155 -14.39 -17.25 8.94
CA PHE A 155 -15.36 -16.21 8.60
C PHE A 155 -16.47 -16.76 7.70
N ILE A 156 -16.11 -17.42 6.59
CA ILE A 156 -17.06 -18.03 5.66
C ILE A 156 -17.96 -19.04 6.38
N ARG A 157 -17.39 -19.98 7.14
CA ARG A 157 -18.16 -21.00 7.90
C ARG A 157 -19.12 -20.39 8.93
N LYS A 158 -18.78 -19.23 9.49
CA LYS A 158 -19.68 -18.50 10.39
C LYS A 158 -20.85 -17.89 9.60
N ARG A 159 -20.58 -17.34 8.42
CA ARG A 159 -21.58 -16.73 7.53
C ARG A 159 -22.49 -17.76 6.86
N GLU A 160 -22.00 -18.94 6.48
CA GLU A 160 -22.81 -20.05 5.93
C GLU A 160 -23.95 -20.50 6.86
N LYS A 161 -23.84 -20.23 8.17
CA LYS A 161 -24.91 -20.53 9.14
C LYS A 161 -26.06 -19.50 9.11
N GLN A 162 -25.85 -18.37 8.45
CA GLN A 162 -26.74 -17.21 8.47
C GLN A 162 -27.31 -16.89 7.09
N ILE A 163 -26.52 -17.15 6.04
CA ILE A 163 -26.85 -16.84 4.65
C ILE A 163 -26.54 -18.03 3.76
N ASP A 164 -27.23 -18.11 2.62
CA ASP A 164 -26.88 -19.05 1.56
C ASP A 164 -25.67 -18.50 0.78
N ILE A 165 -24.61 -19.30 0.67
CA ILE A 165 -23.37 -18.90 -0.01
C ILE A 165 -23.20 -19.78 -1.24
N SER A 166 -23.25 -19.15 -2.41
CA SER A 166 -23.08 -19.83 -3.69
C SER A 166 -21.64 -20.25 -3.95
N ASP A 167 -21.47 -21.33 -4.71
CA ASP A 167 -20.16 -21.77 -5.20
C ASP A 167 -19.49 -20.69 -6.07
N GLU A 168 -20.27 -19.88 -6.79
CA GLU A 168 -19.76 -18.75 -7.57
C GLU A 168 -19.13 -17.67 -6.69
N ALA A 169 -19.69 -17.41 -5.51
CA ALA A 169 -19.15 -16.44 -4.55
C ALA A 169 -17.78 -16.91 -4.02
N ILE A 170 -17.68 -18.19 -3.65
CA ILE A 170 -16.41 -18.80 -3.20
C ILE A 170 -15.38 -18.78 -4.33
N THR A 171 -15.78 -19.17 -5.54
CA THR A 171 -14.91 -19.20 -6.72
C THR A 171 -14.37 -17.80 -7.05
N TRP A 172 -15.20 -16.78 -6.93
CA TRP A 172 -14.78 -15.40 -7.17
C TRP A 172 -13.78 -14.90 -6.11
N LEU A 173 -13.98 -15.22 -4.82
CA LEU A 173 -13.01 -14.92 -3.77
C LEU A 173 -11.67 -15.62 -3.99
N ASP A 174 -11.68 -16.88 -4.41
CA ASP A 174 -10.47 -17.64 -4.73
C ASP A 174 -9.72 -17.04 -5.93
N HIS A 175 -10.46 -16.63 -6.98
CA HIS A 175 -9.90 -15.93 -8.13
C HIS A 175 -9.26 -14.61 -7.70
N PHE A 176 -9.95 -13.84 -6.85
CA PHE A 176 -9.40 -12.61 -6.31
C PHE A 176 -8.09 -12.83 -5.54
N GLY A 177 -8.04 -13.82 -4.64
CA GLY A 177 -6.81 -14.14 -3.91
C GLY A 177 -5.63 -14.49 -4.84
N LYS A 178 -5.90 -15.10 -6.01
CA LYS A 178 -4.90 -15.32 -7.06
C LYS A 178 -4.50 -14.00 -7.74
N ALA A 179 -5.46 -13.16 -8.08
CA ALA A 179 -5.25 -11.87 -8.74
C ALA A 179 -4.33 -10.94 -7.93
N VAL A 180 -4.43 -10.94 -6.60
CA VAL A 180 -3.49 -10.21 -5.72
C VAL A 180 -2.07 -10.72 -5.84
N ARG A 181 -1.89 -12.05 -5.88
CA ARG A 181 -0.55 -12.68 -6.01
C ARG A 181 0.04 -12.53 -7.40
N SER A 182 -0.79 -12.41 -8.43
CA SER A 182 -0.38 -12.19 -9.82
C SER A 182 -0.39 -10.71 -10.23
N ALA A 183 -0.65 -9.79 -9.28
CA ALA A 183 -0.79 -8.36 -9.56
C ALA A 183 0.39 -7.86 -10.41
N GLN A 184 0.08 -7.48 -11.65
CA GLN A 184 1.09 -7.13 -12.63
C GLN A 184 1.62 -5.72 -12.34
N CYS A 185 2.79 -5.65 -11.72
CA CYS A 185 3.54 -4.41 -11.57
C CYS A 185 4.97 -4.58 -12.05
N THR A 186 5.48 -3.57 -12.75
CA THR A 186 6.90 -3.50 -13.07
C THR A 186 7.62 -2.89 -11.88
N THR A 187 8.35 -3.70 -11.12
CA THR A 187 9.18 -3.19 -10.02
C THR A 187 10.60 -2.92 -10.52
N THR A 188 11.03 -1.67 -10.45
CA THR A 188 12.40 -1.24 -10.74
C THR A 188 13.10 -0.95 -9.42
N ILE A 189 14.28 -1.54 -9.23
CA ILE A 189 15.10 -1.38 -8.03
C ILE A 189 16.39 -0.66 -8.39
N LEU A 190 16.66 0.45 -7.73
CA LEU A 190 17.96 1.12 -7.74
C LEU A 190 18.78 0.50 -6.61
N ASP A 191 19.56 -0.53 -6.95
CA ASP A 191 20.40 -1.28 -6.01
C ASP A 191 21.67 -0.52 -5.67
N ARG A 192 21.95 -0.35 -4.36
CA ARG A 192 23.15 0.30 -3.81
C ARG A 192 23.45 1.66 -4.46
N ALA A 193 22.40 2.37 -4.85
CA ALA A 193 22.53 3.70 -5.40
C ALA A 193 22.84 4.69 -4.28
N SER A 194 23.71 5.65 -4.58
CA SER A 194 23.92 6.79 -3.67
C SER A 194 22.62 7.61 -3.57
N PRO A 195 22.44 8.42 -2.51
CA PRO A 195 21.30 9.33 -2.43
C PRO A 195 21.15 10.25 -3.66
N ALA A 196 22.27 10.69 -4.25
CA ALA A 196 22.28 11.54 -5.44
C ALA A 196 21.82 10.78 -6.70
N ASP A 197 22.24 9.53 -6.87
CA ASP A 197 21.82 8.72 -8.02
C ASP A 197 20.34 8.32 -7.93
N ALA A 198 19.87 7.98 -6.73
CA ALA A 198 18.47 7.68 -6.47
C ALA A 198 17.57 8.88 -6.78
N LEU A 199 18.04 10.06 -6.38
CA LEU A 199 17.44 11.36 -6.68
C LEU A 199 17.37 11.64 -8.19
N ASP A 200 18.47 11.44 -8.92
CA ASP A 200 18.51 11.68 -10.36
C ASP A 200 17.67 10.68 -11.16
N ALA A 201 17.66 9.41 -10.73
CA ALA A 201 16.78 8.39 -11.28
C ALA A 201 15.30 8.71 -11.04
N PHE A 202 14.93 9.15 -9.83
CA PHE A 202 13.58 9.64 -9.56
C PHE A 202 13.21 10.81 -10.49
N ARG A 203 14.10 11.79 -10.66
CA ARG A 203 13.88 12.95 -11.55
C ARG A 203 13.64 12.57 -13.02
N HIS A 204 14.30 11.52 -13.49
CA HIS A 204 14.19 11.08 -14.89
C HIS A 204 13.00 10.13 -15.11
N ILE A 205 12.73 9.24 -14.16
CA ILE A 205 11.76 8.16 -14.32
C ILE A 205 10.36 8.59 -13.85
N ALA A 206 10.25 9.30 -12.73
CA ALA A 206 8.97 9.59 -12.07
C ALA A 206 8.19 10.79 -12.67
N ARG A 207 8.54 11.22 -13.90
CA ARG A 207 7.90 12.38 -14.58
C ARG A 207 6.43 12.18 -14.96
N VAL A 208 5.86 10.99 -14.77
CA VAL A 208 4.49 10.66 -15.17
C VAL A 208 3.66 10.27 -13.94
N GLY A 209 3.34 11.28 -13.13
CA GLY A 209 2.47 11.21 -11.96
C GLY A 209 2.08 12.63 -11.52
N VAL A 210 1.16 12.79 -10.57
CA VAL A 210 0.73 14.12 -10.08
C VAL A 210 1.98 14.92 -9.66
N PRO A 211 2.30 16.03 -10.35
CA PRO A 211 3.62 16.64 -10.29
C PRO A 211 3.90 17.20 -8.91
N MET A 212 4.90 16.66 -8.21
CA MET A 212 5.52 17.27 -7.04
C MET A 212 6.17 18.59 -7.45
N SER A 213 6.06 19.64 -6.63
CA SER A 213 6.73 20.90 -6.96
C SER A 213 8.23 20.72 -6.75
N GLU A 214 9.06 21.39 -7.57
CA GLU A 214 10.53 21.32 -7.44
C GLU A 214 11.02 21.78 -6.06
N GLN A 215 10.25 22.66 -5.41
CA GLN A 215 10.53 23.19 -4.07
C GLN A 215 10.31 22.16 -2.96
N ASP A 216 9.15 21.49 -2.94
CA ASP A 216 8.83 20.44 -1.94
C ASP A 216 9.89 19.33 -1.95
N PHE A 217 10.44 19.07 -3.14
CA PHE A 217 11.46 18.06 -3.37
C PHE A 217 12.85 18.50 -2.92
N ALA A 218 13.23 19.74 -3.24
CA ALA A 218 14.52 20.31 -2.85
C ALA A 218 14.63 20.42 -1.33
N ASP A 219 13.57 20.87 -0.65
CA ASP A 219 13.56 21.07 0.81
C ASP A 219 13.75 19.74 1.57
N ALA A 220 13.10 18.68 1.10
CA ALA A 220 13.18 17.40 1.77
C ALA A 220 14.39 16.54 1.32
N MET A 221 15.10 16.95 0.25
CA MET A 221 16.42 16.42 -0.10
C MET A 221 17.58 17.18 0.55
N ALA A 222 17.43 18.50 0.78
CA ALA A 222 18.39 19.28 1.56
C ALA A 222 18.55 18.67 2.97
N TRP A 223 17.44 18.34 3.63
CA TRP A 223 17.46 17.65 4.93
C TRP A 223 18.16 16.28 4.92
N ALA A 224 18.01 15.51 3.84
CA ALA A 224 18.63 14.18 3.71
C ALA A 224 20.13 14.23 3.35
N LEU A 225 20.59 15.33 2.74
CA LEU A 225 21.97 15.53 2.27
C LEU A 225 22.83 16.41 3.20
N GLU A 226 22.22 17.27 4.02
CA GLU A 226 22.93 18.19 4.93
C GLU A 226 23.72 17.49 6.05
N ASP A 227 23.39 16.23 6.40
CA ASP A 227 24.04 15.47 7.48
C ASP A 227 24.78 14.21 7.01
N ALA A 228 25.00 14.04 5.70
CA ALA A 228 25.87 12.98 5.20
C ALA A 228 27.34 13.30 5.57
N PRO A 229 28.12 12.37 6.17
CA PRO A 229 29.54 12.63 6.40
C PRO A 229 30.19 12.97 5.06
N ALA A 230 30.94 14.07 5.04
CA ALA A 230 31.61 14.56 3.84
C ALA A 230 32.33 13.40 3.15
N ALA A 231 31.98 13.14 1.89
CA ALA A 231 32.63 12.12 1.09
C ALA A 231 34.16 12.34 1.13
N PRO A 232 34.97 11.29 1.33
CA PRO A 232 36.41 11.44 1.30
C PRO A 232 36.80 11.97 -0.08
N SER A 233 37.41 13.15 -0.10
CA SER A 233 37.97 13.76 -1.30
C SER A 233 38.99 12.80 -1.92
N LEU A 234 38.72 12.40 -3.17
CA LEU A 234 39.65 11.67 -4.03
C LEU A 234 40.86 12.54 -4.40
#